data_AF-A0A7S1AVC8-F1
#
_entry.id   AF-A0A7S1AVC8-F1
#
_cell.length_a   1.000
_cell.length_b   1.000
_cell.length_c   1.000
_cell.angle_alpha   90.00
_cell.angle_beta   90.00
_cell.angle_gamma   90.00
#
_symmetry.space_group_name_H-M   'P 1'
#
loop_
_entity.id
_entity.type
_entity.pdbx_description
1 polymer ?
#
loop_
_entity_poly.entity_id
_entity_poly.type
_entity_poly.pdbx_seq_one_letter_code
_entity_poly.pdbx_strand_id
1 'polypeptide(L)'
;VLWSRHAVERQRFRQRTLQSLTPVPWEESDLKALKEVVFAHLQEEVFRARYGRVYNSDVPVPEKMQRFAQIGKEVANVPFEELLRELGGRDFVDWLQICARMNSVRSDQQFRSPASCCIQYKHFLDPARPERGAFTEHEKALLAELVVAHRGFDWDTVAQTLGTKRDAWQCFLNHRRASRGGRACMWSKKEDRNLLRVCREIGTESRDVLAARLSTARPGIAVLR
;
A
#
# COMPACT_ATOMS: atom_id res chain seq x y z
N VAL A 1 33.23 9.33 -7.39
CA VAL A 1 33.62 8.90 -6.01
C VAL A 1 32.88 9.67 -4.91
N LEU A 2 32.58 10.97 -5.05
CA LEU A 2 31.87 11.79 -4.03
C LEU A 2 30.38 11.46 -3.82
N TRP A 3 29.67 11.06 -4.88
CA TRP A 3 28.25 10.66 -4.82
C TRP A 3 27.97 9.45 -3.90
N SER A 4 28.99 8.62 -3.68
CA SER A 4 28.93 7.43 -2.82
C SER A 4 28.99 7.78 -1.33
N ARG A 5 29.75 8.81 -0.94
CA ARG A 5 29.93 9.22 0.46
C ARG A 5 28.67 9.84 1.04
N HIS A 6 28.01 10.72 0.26
CA HIS A 6 26.72 11.31 0.66
C HIS A 6 25.59 10.28 0.71
N ALA A 7 25.60 9.24 -0.14
CA ALA A 7 24.61 8.16 -0.05
C ALA A 7 24.78 7.34 1.24
N VAL A 8 26.03 7.02 1.60
CA VAL A 8 26.37 6.33 2.85
C VAL A 8 26.04 7.19 4.07
N GLU A 9 26.33 8.48 4.05
CA GLU A 9 26.02 9.41 5.15
C GLU A 9 24.52 9.61 5.32
N ARG A 10 23.75 9.78 4.23
CA ARG A 10 22.29 9.82 4.29
C ARG A 10 21.69 8.54 4.85
N GLN A 11 22.28 7.38 4.55
CA GLN A 11 21.80 6.10 5.07
C GLN A 11 22.18 5.88 6.53
N ARG A 12 23.39 6.27 6.95
CA ARG A 12 23.79 6.27 8.36
C ARG A 12 22.93 7.22 9.18
N PHE A 13 22.62 8.40 8.64
CA PHE A 13 21.67 9.32 9.23
C PHE A 13 20.27 8.71 9.30
N ARG A 14 19.78 8.06 8.23
CA ARG A 14 18.49 7.35 8.26
C ARG A 14 18.45 6.24 9.31
N GLN A 15 19.50 5.43 9.42
CA GLN A 15 19.54 4.34 10.38
C GLN A 15 19.68 4.83 11.82
N ARG A 16 20.47 5.89 12.07
CA ARG A 16 20.70 6.41 13.43
C ARG A 16 19.59 7.33 13.92
N THR A 17 18.99 8.09 13.00
CA THR A 17 18.08 9.20 13.33
C THR A 17 16.65 8.92 12.89
N LEU A 18 16.45 8.11 11.83
CA LEU A 18 15.15 7.86 11.21
C LEU A 18 14.76 6.36 11.27
N GLN A 19 15.32 5.59 12.19
CA GLN A 19 14.99 4.16 12.38
C GLN A 19 13.49 3.96 12.70
N SER A 20 12.87 4.95 13.35
CA SER A 20 11.42 5.03 13.56
C SER A 20 10.60 5.32 12.28
N LEU A 21 11.25 5.69 11.17
CA LEU A 21 10.62 6.00 9.88
C LEU A 21 10.79 4.88 8.84
N THR A 22 11.39 3.73 9.19
CA THR A 22 11.39 2.60 8.25
C THR A 22 9.96 2.10 8.09
N PRO A 23 9.40 2.12 6.87
CA PRO A 23 8.01 1.76 6.66
C PRO A 23 7.84 0.27 6.98
N VAL A 24 7.07 0.01 8.04
CA VAL A 24 6.65 -1.33 8.41
C VAL A 24 5.84 -1.91 7.24
N PRO A 25 6.22 -3.09 6.70
CA PRO A 25 5.48 -3.71 5.62
C PRO A 25 4.03 -4.01 6.06
N TRP A 26 3.11 -4.00 5.09
CA TRP A 26 1.73 -4.42 5.34
C TRP A 26 1.60 -5.92 5.12
N GLU A 27 1.04 -6.59 6.12
CA GLU A 27 0.72 -8.01 6.09
C GLU A 27 -0.75 -8.24 5.70
N GLU A 28 -1.10 -9.49 5.41
CA GLU A 28 -2.48 -9.85 5.07
C GLU A 28 -3.43 -9.68 6.29
N SER A 29 -2.92 -9.94 7.49
CA SER A 29 -3.59 -9.65 8.76
C SER A 29 -3.96 -8.16 8.88
N ASP A 30 -3.06 -7.27 8.46
CA ASP A 30 -3.27 -5.82 8.49
C ASP A 30 -4.36 -5.38 7.52
N LEU A 31 -4.39 -5.99 6.33
CA LEU A 31 -5.43 -5.71 5.33
C LEU A 31 -6.81 -6.16 5.81
N LYS A 32 -6.87 -7.32 6.48
CA LYS A 32 -8.11 -7.82 7.09
C LYS A 32 -8.60 -6.89 8.20
N ALA A 33 -7.72 -6.52 9.13
CA ALA A 33 -8.05 -5.58 10.21
C ALA A 33 -8.47 -4.21 9.68
N LEU A 34 -7.78 -3.69 8.66
CA LEU A 34 -8.17 -2.43 8.02
C LEU A 34 -9.58 -2.52 7.41
N LYS A 35 -9.92 -3.64 6.75
CA LYS A 35 -11.26 -3.85 6.20
C LYS A 35 -12.33 -3.83 7.30
N GLU A 36 -12.09 -4.53 8.40
CA GLU A 36 -13.02 -4.59 9.54
C GLU A 36 -13.20 -3.23 10.21
N VAL A 37 -12.10 -2.49 10.44
CA VAL A 37 -12.14 -1.15 11.03
C VAL A 37 -12.88 -0.17 10.13
N VAL A 38 -12.63 -0.18 8.82
CA VAL A 38 -13.34 0.68 7.86
C VAL A 38 -14.82 0.31 7.82
N PHE A 39 -15.16 -0.97 7.78
CA PHE A 39 -16.55 -1.42 7.77
C PHE A 39 -17.30 -0.96 9.04
N ALA A 40 -16.73 -1.21 10.22
CA ALA A 40 -17.32 -0.82 11.50
C ALA A 40 -17.48 0.71 11.62
N HIS A 41 -16.51 1.49 11.12
CA HIS A 41 -16.60 2.94 11.12
C HIS A 41 -17.76 3.44 10.23
N LEU A 42 -17.91 2.90 9.02
CA LEU A 42 -19.03 3.27 8.14
C LEU A 42 -20.39 2.91 8.75
N GLN A 43 -20.50 1.75 9.39
CA GLN A 43 -21.72 1.38 10.12
C GLN A 43 -22.03 2.41 11.21
N GLU A 44 -21.03 2.84 11.98
CA GLU A 44 -21.24 3.84 13.02
C GLU A 44 -21.65 5.22 12.46
N GLU A 45 -21.05 5.66 11.35
CA GLU A 45 -21.40 6.93 10.72
C GLU A 45 -22.82 6.89 10.12
N VAL A 46 -23.20 5.80 9.45
CA VAL A 46 -24.58 5.61 8.94
C VAL A 46 -25.57 5.53 10.09
N PHE A 47 -25.23 4.79 11.16
CA PHE A 47 -26.05 4.72 12.36
C PHE A 47 -26.26 6.11 12.97
N ARG A 48 -25.18 6.88 13.13
CA ARG A 48 -25.23 8.26 13.67
C ARG A 48 -26.08 9.17 12.79
N ALA A 49 -25.92 9.08 11.48
CA ALA A 49 -26.71 9.88 10.53
C ALA A 49 -28.21 9.53 10.60
N ARG A 50 -28.55 8.25 10.62
CA ARG A 50 -29.95 7.77 10.71
C ARG A 50 -30.57 8.10 12.06
N TYR A 51 -29.88 7.79 13.16
CA TYR A 51 -30.38 8.04 14.51
C TYR A 51 -30.42 9.54 14.82
N GLY A 52 -29.50 10.34 14.30
CA GLY A 52 -29.52 11.80 14.46
C GLY A 52 -30.82 12.44 13.95
N ARG A 53 -31.39 11.93 12.85
CA ARG A 53 -32.69 12.38 12.34
C ARG A 53 -33.84 12.06 13.31
N VAL A 54 -33.82 10.87 13.91
CA VAL A 54 -34.80 10.47 14.92
C VAL A 54 -34.62 11.26 16.21
N TYR A 55 -33.38 11.47 16.64
CA TYR A 55 -33.07 12.21 17.85
C TYR A 55 -33.57 13.65 17.78
N ASN A 56 -33.40 14.30 16.62
CA ASN A 56 -33.86 15.67 16.36
C ASN A 56 -35.36 15.79 16.02
N SER A 57 -36.10 14.68 16.03
CA SER A 57 -37.55 14.69 15.81
C SER A 57 -38.34 14.79 17.12
N ASP A 58 -39.61 15.19 17.02
CA ASP A 58 -40.56 15.31 18.14
C ASP A 58 -41.11 13.96 18.66
N VAL A 59 -40.47 12.85 18.28
CA VAL A 59 -40.85 11.50 18.72
C VAL A 59 -40.65 11.34 20.23
N PRO A 60 -41.58 10.67 20.96
CA PRO A 60 -41.41 10.42 22.39
C PRO A 60 -40.17 9.56 22.72
N VAL A 61 -39.56 9.78 23.89
CA VAL A 61 -38.32 9.09 24.32
C VAL A 61 -38.40 7.55 24.27
N PRO A 62 -39.50 6.89 24.72
CA PRO A 62 -39.59 5.43 24.64
C PRO A 62 -39.52 4.91 23.20
N GLU A 63 -40.12 5.63 22.26
CA GLU A 63 -40.09 5.28 20.84
C GLU A 63 -38.69 5.55 20.25
N LYS A 64 -37.99 6.60 20.69
CA LYS A 64 -36.57 6.83 20.32
C LYS A 64 -35.68 5.64 20.72
N MET A 65 -35.88 5.05 21.89
CA MET A 65 -35.13 3.86 22.32
C MET A 65 -35.42 2.63 21.45
N GLN A 66 -36.68 2.42 21.06
CA GLN A 66 -37.05 1.35 20.12
C GLN A 66 -36.41 1.57 18.75
N ARG A 67 -36.43 2.81 18.24
CA ARG A 67 -35.79 3.20 16.99
C ARG A 67 -34.28 3.02 17.03
N PHE A 68 -33.62 3.35 18.16
CA PHE A 68 -32.19 3.10 18.35
C PHE A 68 -31.83 1.62 18.11
N ALA A 69 -32.52 0.72 18.79
CA ALA A 69 -32.28 -0.72 18.67
C ALA A 69 -32.59 -1.24 17.25
N GLN A 70 -33.66 -0.73 16.63
CA GLN A 70 -34.06 -1.11 15.28
C GLN A 70 -33.04 -0.65 14.23
N ILE A 71 -32.61 0.61 14.28
CA ILE A 71 -31.59 1.15 13.36
C ILE A 71 -30.29 0.38 13.53
N GLY A 72 -29.90 0.02 14.76
CA GLY A 72 -28.71 -0.78 15.02
C GLY A 72 -28.74 -2.13 14.32
N LYS A 73 -29.88 -2.83 14.37
CA LYS A 73 -30.08 -4.11 13.66
C LYS A 73 -30.07 -3.94 12.15
N GLU A 74 -30.68 -2.87 11.62
CA GLU A 74 -30.71 -2.60 10.19
C GLU A 74 -29.29 -2.34 9.67
N VAL A 75 -28.57 -1.40 10.29
CA VAL A 75 -27.22 -1.00 9.87
C VAL A 75 -26.21 -2.15 9.98
N ALA A 76 -26.39 -3.05 10.95
CA ALA A 76 -25.55 -4.24 11.08
C ALA A 76 -25.58 -5.14 9.84
N ASN A 77 -26.69 -5.13 9.08
CA ASN A 77 -26.91 -6.00 7.92
C ASN A 77 -26.72 -5.29 6.58
N VAL A 78 -26.43 -3.98 6.56
CA VAL A 78 -26.22 -3.23 5.31
C VAL A 78 -24.87 -3.62 4.69
N PRO A 79 -24.83 -3.97 3.39
CA PRO A 79 -23.59 -4.29 2.71
C PRO A 79 -22.66 -3.07 2.58
N PHE A 80 -21.36 -3.34 2.45
CA PHE A 80 -20.33 -2.31 2.46
C PHE A 80 -20.52 -1.23 1.38
N GLU A 81 -20.87 -1.63 0.16
CA GLU A 81 -21.08 -0.72 -0.97
C GLU A 81 -22.25 0.24 -0.70
N GLU A 82 -23.28 -0.24 -0.01
CA GLU A 82 -24.45 0.57 0.32
C GLU A 82 -24.15 1.57 1.44
N LEU A 83 -23.38 1.16 2.46
CA LEU A 83 -22.90 2.08 3.50
C LEU A 83 -22.10 3.25 2.90
N LEU A 84 -21.20 2.96 1.96
CA LEU A 84 -20.42 4.00 1.26
C LEU A 84 -21.32 4.93 0.45
N ARG A 85 -22.32 4.39 -0.24
CA ARG A 85 -23.25 5.17 -1.06
C ARG A 85 -24.07 6.14 -0.20
N GLU A 86 -24.57 5.68 0.95
CA GLU A 86 -25.37 6.50 1.86
C GLU A 86 -24.60 7.71 2.42
N LEU A 87 -23.30 7.55 2.67
CA LEU A 87 -22.44 8.60 3.21
C LEU A 87 -21.89 9.57 2.16
N GLY A 88 -22.30 9.45 0.89
CA GLY A 88 -21.82 10.32 -0.19
C GLY A 88 -20.52 9.86 -0.84
N GLY A 89 -20.12 8.61 -0.65
CA GLY A 89 -18.99 7.99 -1.34
C GLY A 89 -17.68 8.03 -0.57
N ARG A 90 -16.57 7.93 -1.31
CA ARG A 90 -15.23 7.63 -0.76
C ARG A 90 -14.61 8.78 0.01
N ASP A 91 -14.96 10.01 -0.34
CA ASP A 91 -14.35 11.21 0.21
C ASP A 91 -14.84 11.50 1.63
N PHE A 92 -15.88 10.79 2.08
CA PHE A 92 -16.42 10.89 3.43
C PHE A 92 -15.66 10.04 4.47
N VAL A 93 -14.71 9.20 4.05
CA VAL A 93 -13.95 8.35 4.98
C VAL A 93 -12.89 9.18 5.71
N ASP A 94 -13.06 9.36 7.01
CA ASP A 94 -12.06 10.01 7.87
C ASP A 94 -10.90 9.05 8.19
N TRP A 95 -9.85 9.14 7.39
CA TRP A 95 -8.64 8.32 7.56
C TRP A 95 -7.92 8.56 8.89
N LEU A 96 -8.12 9.69 9.55
CA LEU A 96 -7.53 9.96 10.87
C LEU A 96 -8.20 9.09 11.94
N GLN A 97 -9.53 9.03 11.93
CA GLN A 97 -10.32 8.17 12.81
C GLN A 97 -10.07 6.68 12.54
N ILE A 98 -10.05 6.29 11.26
CA ILE A 98 -9.69 4.92 10.85
C ILE A 98 -8.32 4.53 11.37
N CYS A 99 -7.33 5.41 11.23
CA CYS A 99 -5.98 5.16 11.70
C CYS A 99 -5.92 5.00 13.22
N ALA A 100 -6.61 5.87 13.98
CA ALA A 100 -6.64 5.78 15.44
C ALA A 100 -7.22 4.44 15.91
N ARG A 101 -8.34 4.00 15.30
CA ARG A 101 -8.96 2.70 15.58
C ARG A 101 -8.09 1.53 15.15
N MET A 102 -7.50 1.60 13.95
CA MET A 102 -6.57 0.58 13.46
C MET A 102 -5.43 0.38 14.45
N ASN A 103 -4.85 1.47 14.95
CA ASN A 103 -3.75 1.42 15.90
C ASN A 103 -4.18 0.97 17.31
N SER A 104 -5.46 1.05 17.67
CA SER A 104 -5.95 0.53 18.96
C SER A 104 -6.25 -0.97 18.96
N VAL A 105 -6.60 -1.54 17.79
CA VAL A 105 -6.83 -3.00 17.65
C VAL A 105 -5.50 -3.76 17.56
N ARG A 106 -4.43 -3.07 17.16
CA ARG A 106 -3.09 -3.62 17.08
C ARG A 106 -2.41 -3.67 18.45
N SER A 107 -1.76 -4.79 18.73
CA SER A 107 -0.95 -5.00 19.95
C SER A 107 0.54 -4.77 19.69
N ASP A 108 0.97 -4.89 18.44
CA ASP A 108 2.32 -4.52 18.05
C ASP A 108 2.42 -2.99 18.02
N GLN A 109 3.47 -2.43 18.62
CA GLN A 109 3.74 -0.98 18.68
C GLN A 109 4.07 -0.36 17.29
N GLN A 110 3.58 -0.98 16.22
CA GLN A 110 3.74 -0.58 14.83
C GLN A 110 2.54 0.27 14.40
N PHE A 111 2.62 1.56 14.71
CA PHE A 111 1.60 2.52 14.32
C PHE A 111 1.54 2.69 12.80
N ARG A 112 0.33 2.61 12.26
CA ARG A 112 0.01 3.02 10.89
C ARG A 112 -0.24 4.51 10.86
N SER A 113 -0.10 5.11 9.68
CA SER A 113 -0.48 6.51 9.45
C SER A 113 -1.79 6.57 8.66
N PRO A 114 -2.56 7.67 8.76
CA PRO A 114 -3.80 7.85 7.99
C PRO A 114 -3.59 7.70 6.48
N ALA A 115 -2.51 8.28 5.96
CA ALA A 115 -2.14 8.16 4.56
C ALA A 115 -1.86 6.70 4.17
N SER A 116 -1.19 5.94 5.04
CA SER A 116 -0.93 4.51 4.79
C SER A 116 -2.23 3.72 4.72
N CYS A 117 -3.15 3.91 5.66
CA CYS A 117 -4.48 3.28 5.64
C CYS A 117 -5.25 3.61 4.36
N CYS A 118 -5.27 4.89 3.95
CA CYS A 118 -5.93 5.34 2.72
C CYS A 118 -5.36 4.66 1.47
N ILE A 119 -4.03 4.65 1.33
CA ILE A 119 -3.32 4.01 0.21
C ILE A 119 -3.67 2.52 0.14
N GLN A 120 -3.63 1.82 1.28
CA GLN A 120 -3.92 0.39 1.31
C GLN A 120 -5.37 0.11 0.98
N TYR A 121 -6.29 0.91 1.49
CA TYR A 121 -7.69 0.80 1.13
C TYR A 121 -7.89 0.95 -0.38
N LYS A 122 -7.41 2.05 -0.98
CA LYS A 122 -7.56 2.33 -2.43
C LYS A 122 -7.00 1.21 -3.30
N HIS A 123 -5.81 0.71 -2.97
CA HIS A 123 -5.15 -0.28 -3.82
C HIS A 123 -5.56 -1.74 -3.55
N PHE A 124 -6.10 -2.07 -2.38
CA PHE A 124 -6.36 -3.46 -2.02
C PHE A 124 -7.79 -3.77 -1.56
N LEU A 125 -8.52 -2.83 -0.97
CA LEU A 125 -9.84 -3.10 -0.39
C LEU A 125 -10.99 -2.43 -1.14
N ASP A 126 -10.69 -1.40 -1.90
CA ASP A 126 -11.65 -0.66 -2.69
C ASP A 126 -12.48 -1.58 -3.63
N PRO A 127 -13.83 -1.59 -3.50
CA PRO A 127 -14.72 -2.38 -4.35
C PRO A 127 -14.72 -1.98 -5.83
N ALA A 128 -14.48 -0.72 -6.17
CA ALA A 128 -14.43 -0.29 -7.58
C ALA A 128 -13.02 -0.33 -8.17
N ARG A 129 -12.05 -0.89 -7.45
CA ARG A 129 -10.74 -1.17 -8.02
C ARG A 129 -10.90 -2.21 -9.14
N PRO A 130 -10.18 -2.05 -10.26
CA PRO A 130 -10.20 -3.04 -11.32
C PRO A 130 -9.73 -4.45 -10.89
N GLU A 131 -10.27 -5.47 -11.56
CA GLU A 131 -10.24 -6.88 -11.14
C GLU A 131 -8.83 -7.46 -10.91
N ARG A 132 -8.74 -8.30 -9.87
CA ARG A 132 -7.53 -8.99 -9.40
C ARG A 132 -7.29 -10.28 -10.19
N GLY A 133 -7.02 -10.18 -11.48
CA GLY A 133 -6.46 -11.31 -12.25
C GLY A 133 -4.93 -11.35 -12.13
N ALA A 134 -4.32 -12.53 -12.26
CA ALA A 134 -2.90 -12.59 -12.65
C ALA A 134 -2.72 -11.83 -13.98
N PHE A 135 -1.58 -11.18 -14.18
CA PHE A 135 -1.27 -10.64 -15.50
C PHE A 135 -1.10 -11.82 -16.46
N THR A 136 -1.86 -11.82 -17.56
CA THR A 136 -1.66 -12.76 -18.65
C THR A 136 -0.29 -12.52 -19.30
N GLU A 137 0.27 -13.51 -19.98
CA GLU A 137 1.56 -13.34 -20.68
C GLU A 137 1.48 -12.24 -21.75
N HIS A 138 0.32 -12.09 -22.40
CA HIS A 138 0.08 -11.02 -23.35
C HIS A 138 0.11 -9.63 -22.68
N GLU A 139 -0.57 -9.46 -21.54
CA GLU A 139 -0.50 -8.22 -20.76
C GLU A 139 0.92 -7.90 -20.30
N LYS A 140 1.71 -8.91 -19.91
CA LYS A 140 3.11 -8.70 -19.49
C LYS A 140 3.99 -8.24 -20.65
N ALA A 141 3.83 -8.84 -21.83
CA ALA A 141 4.59 -8.47 -23.03
C ALA A 141 4.27 -7.03 -23.44
N LEU A 142 2.99 -6.69 -23.56
CA LEU A 142 2.56 -5.33 -23.87
C LEU A 142 3.00 -4.31 -22.82
N LEU A 143 2.89 -4.66 -21.53
CA LEU A 143 3.36 -3.80 -20.44
C LEU A 143 4.87 -3.52 -20.56
N ALA A 144 5.68 -4.51 -20.93
CA ALA A 144 7.12 -4.31 -21.10
C ALA A 144 7.43 -3.34 -22.26
N GLU A 145 6.73 -3.46 -23.38
CA GLU A 145 6.86 -2.55 -24.53
C GLU A 145 6.43 -1.12 -24.18
N LEU A 146 5.27 -0.97 -23.53
CA LEU A 146 4.74 0.33 -23.12
C LEU A 146 5.66 1.02 -22.11
N VAL A 147 6.23 0.28 -21.16
CA VAL A 147 7.17 0.87 -20.20
C VAL A 147 8.41 1.43 -20.90
N VAL A 148 8.93 0.75 -21.93
CA VAL A 148 10.04 1.26 -22.73
C VAL A 148 9.63 2.52 -23.51
N ALA A 149 8.46 2.49 -24.16
CA ALA A 149 7.94 3.62 -24.93
C ALA A 149 7.71 4.88 -24.07
N HIS A 150 7.19 4.70 -22.85
CA HIS A 150 6.90 5.78 -21.89
C HIS A 150 8.03 6.05 -20.89
N ARG A 151 9.24 5.51 -21.14
CA ARG A 151 10.45 5.69 -20.31
C ARG A 151 10.29 5.26 -18.83
N GLY A 152 9.25 4.52 -18.49
CA GLY A 152 9.03 3.97 -17.14
C GLY A 152 8.65 4.97 -16.04
N PHE A 153 8.13 6.14 -16.41
CA PHE A 153 7.68 7.15 -15.43
C PHE A 153 6.17 7.40 -15.45
N ASP A 154 5.53 7.30 -16.62
CA ASP A 154 4.13 7.64 -16.80
C ASP A 154 3.23 6.40 -16.74
N TRP A 155 2.93 5.96 -15.52
CA TRP A 155 2.15 4.74 -15.27
C TRP A 155 0.67 4.89 -15.56
N ASP A 156 0.15 6.11 -15.49
CA ASP A 156 -1.24 6.42 -15.82
C ASP A 156 -1.48 6.24 -17.33
N THR A 157 -0.61 6.81 -18.16
CA THR A 157 -0.68 6.60 -19.62
C THR A 157 -0.42 5.15 -20.00
N VAL A 158 0.52 4.47 -19.33
CA VAL A 158 0.76 3.03 -19.55
C VAL A 158 -0.48 2.20 -19.23
N ALA A 159 -1.17 2.45 -18.11
CA ALA A 159 -2.39 1.74 -17.75
C ALA A 159 -3.54 2.00 -18.72
N GLN A 160 -3.72 3.25 -19.15
CA GLN A 160 -4.72 3.61 -20.16
C GLN A 160 -4.45 2.92 -21.49
N THR A 161 -3.19 2.91 -21.94
CA THR A 161 -2.79 2.30 -23.21
C THR A 161 -2.85 0.77 -23.18
N LEU A 162 -2.59 0.17 -22.01
CA LEU A 162 -2.72 -1.27 -21.82
C LEU A 162 -4.17 -1.74 -22.02
N GLY A 163 -5.16 -0.89 -21.73
CA GLY A 163 -6.58 -1.12 -22.06
C GLY A 163 -7.25 -2.29 -21.32
N THR A 164 -6.51 -3.05 -20.49
CA THR A 164 -7.01 -4.27 -19.83
C THR A 164 -7.67 -4.01 -18.48
N LYS A 165 -8.23 -2.80 -18.28
CA LYS A 165 -8.78 -2.34 -16.99
C LYS A 165 -7.77 -2.59 -15.86
N ARG A 166 -6.51 -2.22 -16.04
CA ARG A 166 -5.49 -2.29 -14.98
C ARG A 166 -5.23 -0.87 -14.47
N ASP A 167 -4.99 -0.75 -13.18
CA ASP A 167 -4.59 0.52 -12.57
C ASP A 167 -3.09 0.79 -12.78
N ALA A 168 -2.70 2.06 -12.81
CA ALA A 168 -1.32 2.52 -12.94
C ALA A 168 -0.41 1.85 -11.89
N TRP A 169 -0.90 1.77 -10.65
CA TRP A 169 -0.21 1.08 -9.57
C TRP A 169 0.01 -0.42 -9.84
N GLN A 170 -0.98 -1.10 -10.43
CA GLN A 170 -0.87 -2.53 -10.76
C GLN A 170 0.18 -2.76 -11.85
N CYS A 171 0.21 -1.90 -12.86
CA CYS A 171 1.22 -1.91 -13.93
C CYS A 171 2.63 -1.69 -13.35
N PHE A 172 2.80 -0.67 -12.51
CA PHE A 172 4.05 -0.41 -11.82
C PHE A 172 4.51 -1.60 -10.96
N LEU A 173 3.60 -2.15 -10.16
CA LEU A 173 3.92 -3.24 -9.24
C LEU A 173 4.31 -4.51 -10.02
N ASN A 174 3.61 -4.82 -11.10
CA ASN A 174 3.93 -5.96 -11.96
C ASN A 174 5.29 -5.76 -12.63
N HIS A 175 5.53 -4.62 -13.28
CA HIS A 175 6.81 -4.32 -13.91
C HIS A 175 7.95 -4.41 -12.90
N ARG A 176 7.81 -3.77 -11.73
CA ARG A 176 8.79 -3.84 -10.65
C ARG A 176 9.06 -5.28 -10.18
N ARG A 177 8.04 -6.14 -10.10
CA ARG A 177 8.20 -7.56 -9.73
C ARG A 177 8.90 -8.33 -10.84
N ALA A 178 8.55 -8.11 -12.10
CA ALA A 178 9.20 -8.73 -13.26
C ALA A 178 10.68 -8.33 -13.35
N SER A 179 11.01 -7.06 -13.10
CA SER A 179 12.40 -6.59 -13.02
C SER A 179 13.18 -7.23 -11.87
N ARG A 180 12.51 -7.68 -10.80
CA ARG A 180 13.13 -8.43 -9.68
C ARG A 180 13.29 -9.92 -9.99
N GLY A 181 12.40 -10.49 -10.82
CA GLY A 181 12.49 -11.87 -11.32
C GLY A 181 13.48 -12.04 -12.49
N GLY A 182 13.96 -10.92 -13.07
CA GLY A 182 14.92 -10.89 -14.16
C GLY A 182 16.32 -11.32 -13.74
N ARG A 183 16.55 -12.63 -13.76
CA ARG A 183 17.83 -13.34 -13.62
C ARG A 183 18.54 -13.13 -12.27
N ALA A 184 18.28 -14.07 -11.36
CA ALA A 184 19.37 -14.74 -10.65
C ALA A 184 20.35 -15.34 -11.71
N CYS A 185 21.11 -14.50 -12.39
CA CYS A 185 22.28 -14.96 -13.13
C CYS A 185 23.17 -15.61 -12.07
N MET A 186 23.48 -16.89 -12.21
CA MET A 186 24.53 -17.55 -11.45
C MET A 186 25.70 -16.59 -11.30
N TRP A 187 26.05 -16.26 -10.06
CA TRP A 187 27.19 -15.42 -9.75
C TRP A 187 28.42 -16.05 -10.40
N SER A 188 29.09 -15.31 -11.29
CA SER A 188 30.36 -15.80 -11.83
C SER A 188 31.41 -15.75 -10.73
N LYS A 189 32.41 -16.65 -10.76
CA LYS A 189 33.56 -16.62 -9.83
C LYS A 189 34.29 -15.27 -9.81
N LYS A 190 34.16 -14.44 -10.85
CA LYS A 190 34.71 -13.09 -10.92
C LYS A 190 33.86 -12.08 -10.13
N GLU A 191 32.55 -12.19 -10.22
CA GLU A 191 31.61 -11.35 -9.47
C GLU A 191 31.63 -11.67 -7.98
N ASP A 192 31.73 -12.95 -7.64
CA ASP A 192 31.82 -13.41 -6.25
C ASP A 192 33.11 -12.90 -5.59
N ARG A 193 34.23 -12.95 -6.31
CA ARG A 193 35.50 -12.32 -5.87
C ARG A 193 35.38 -10.80 -5.72
N ASN A 194 34.62 -10.15 -6.59
CA ASN A 194 34.41 -8.71 -6.52
C ASN A 194 33.51 -8.34 -5.32
N LEU A 195 32.45 -9.12 -5.06
CA LEU A 195 31.62 -8.98 -3.86
C LEU A 195 32.45 -9.19 -2.59
N LEU A 196 33.26 -10.24 -2.52
CA LEU A 196 34.14 -10.50 -1.38
C LEU A 196 35.12 -9.34 -1.14
N ARG A 197 35.67 -8.76 -2.21
CA ARG A 197 36.53 -7.57 -2.11
C ARG A 197 35.77 -6.38 -1.55
N VAL A 198 34.61 -6.05 -2.10
CA VAL A 198 33.80 -4.90 -1.66
C VAL A 198 33.30 -5.11 -0.22
N CYS A 199 32.92 -6.32 0.17
CA CYS A 199 32.55 -6.67 1.54
C CYS A 199 33.71 -6.46 2.54
N ARG A 200 34.95 -6.79 2.15
CA ARG A 200 36.14 -6.55 2.98
C ARG A 200 36.47 -5.06 3.13
N GLU A 201 36.22 -4.26 2.09
CA GLU A 201 36.55 -2.83 2.08
C GLU A 201 35.56 -1.95 2.86
N ILE A 202 34.27 -2.34 2.92
CA ILE A 202 33.19 -1.47 3.44
C ILE A 202 32.44 -2.09 4.62
N GLY A 203 32.61 -3.40 4.87
CA GLY A 203 31.81 -4.16 5.83
C GLY A 203 30.46 -4.60 5.25
N THR A 204 29.88 -5.64 5.82
CA THR A 204 28.62 -6.29 5.36
C THR A 204 27.35 -5.61 5.86
N GLU A 205 27.48 -4.49 6.59
CA GLU A 205 26.38 -3.86 7.32
C GLU A 205 25.36 -3.13 6.42
N SER A 206 25.66 -2.93 5.12
CA SER A 206 24.76 -2.21 4.21
C SER A 206 24.65 -2.83 2.81
N ARG A 207 23.54 -3.55 2.59
CA ARG A 207 23.18 -4.16 1.29
C ARG A 207 22.97 -3.14 0.17
N ASP A 208 22.44 -1.95 0.46
CA ASP A 208 22.19 -0.91 -0.55
C ASP A 208 23.48 -0.26 -1.07
N VAL A 209 24.56 -0.24 -0.27
CA VAL A 209 25.88 0.29 -0.69
C VAL A 209 26.63 -0.75 -1.52
N LEU A 210 26.53 -2.02 -1.12
CA LEU A 210 26.98 -3.16 -1.93
C LEU A 210 26.25 -3.14 -3.28
N ALA A 211 24.94 -2.91 -3.28
CA ALA A 211 24.10 -2.77 -4.45
C ALA A 211 24.58 -1.71 -5.43
N ALA A 212 24.77 -0.49 -4.94
CA ALA A 212 25.18 0.65 -5.76
C ALA A 212 26.60 0.49 -6.33
N ARG A 213 27.52 -0.13 -5.59
CA ARG A 213 28.88 -0.40 -6.12
C ARG A 213 28.89 -1.54 -7.13
N LEU A 214 28.12 -2.59 -6.90
CA LEU A 214 28.02 -3.71 -7.84
C LEU A 214 27.27 -3.30 -9.12
N SER A 215 26.27 -2.43 -9.04
CA SER A 215 25.54 -1.92 -10.20
C SER A 215 26.37 -1.00 -11.11
N THR A 216 27.44 -0.36 -10.61
CA THR A 216 28.40 0.33 -11.49
C THR A 216 29.21 -0.62 -12.38
N ALA A 217 29.21 -1.94 -12.09
CA ALA A 217 29.81 -2.97 -12.94
C ALA A 217 28.80 -3.74 -13.81
N ARG A 218 27.49 -3.47 -13.66
CA ARG A 218 26.41 -3.99 -14.52
C ARG A 218 25.31 -2.92 -14.66
N PRO A 219 25.19 -2.22 -15.80
CA PRO A 219 24.03 -1.37 -16.02
C PRO A 219 22.78 -2.25 -16.12
N GLY A 220 21.94 -2.24 -15.07
CA GLY A 220 20.59 -2.83 -15.12
C GLY A 220 20.25 -3.97 -14.15
N ILE A 221 20.88 -4.10 -12.97
CA ILE A 221 20.37 -5.02 -11.93
C ILE A 221 20.17 -4.31 -10.58
N ALA A 222 18.96 -4.47 -10.05
CA ALA A 222 18.61 -4.20 -8.65
C ALA A 222 19.26 -5.28 -7.78
N VAL A 223 20.26 -4.89 -6.99
CA VAL A 223 20.87 -5.80 -6.02
C VAL A 223 19.96 -5.90 -4.80
N LEU A 224 19.59 -7.15 -4.49
CA LEU A 224 19.09 -7.68 -3.22
C LEU A 224 18.28 -6.68 -2.37
N ARG A 225 16.98 -6.60 -2.68
CA ARG A 225 15.94 -6.25 -1.71
C ARG A 225 15.02 -7.43 -1.53
#